data_AF-A0A8T4NK09-F1
#
_entry.id   AF-A0A8T4NK09-F1
#
_cell.length_a   1.000
_cell.length_b   1.000
_cell.length_c   1.000
_cell.angle_alpha   90.00
_cell.angle_beta   90.00
_cell.angle_gamma   90.00
#
_symmetry.space_group_name_H-M   'P 1'
#
loop_
_entity.id
_entity.type
_entity.pdbx_description
1 polymer ?
#
loop_
_entity_poly.entity_id
_entity_poly.type
_entity_poly.pdbx_seq_one_letter_code
_entity_poly.pdbx_strand_id
1 'polypeptide(L)'
;MKREISKKIFVFSILSLFVVSFFSFFVLAAAADTAEQVTVGIVRGIINAGGSFISPLFNSKELFTKLFFIILVWMIIYSLVQSLFKRSAVTTFVISGLISVLAVWFMPASLITTIRDQYGVMGASILSIIPFAIMVLFTVKIENKLIAQGLWIFWTFYYLGVYLYRAFVNLSADSFVYLGAAIAGVVIIFAVGPIRKLIFHGELGAMKETVEKDIEFRGLGRKLEREETKARLKTG
;
A
#
# COMPACT_ATOMS: atom_id res chain seq x y z
N MET A 1 -2.82 -8.46 23.37
CA MET A 1 -2.39 -9.48 22.38
C MET A 1 -3.11 -9.39 21.02
N LYS A 2 -4.46 -9.29 20.94
CA LYS A 2 -5.20 -9.24 19.65
C LYS A 2 -4.93 -7.98 18.79
N ARG A 3 -4.60 -6.83 19.38
CA ARG A 3 -4.33 -5.55 18.69
C ARG A 3 -3.04 -5.56 17.87
N GLU A 4 -1.96 -6.11 18.45
CA GLU A 4 -0.69 -6.40 17.77
C GLU A 4 -0.91 -7.32 16.57
N ILE A 5 -1.71 -8.37 16.76
CA ILE A 5 -1.99 -9.36 15.71
C ILE A 5 -2.80 -8.74 14.56
N SER A 6 -3.81 -7.90 14.84
CA SER A 6 -4.60 -7.21 13.80
C SER A 6 -3.77 -6.21 12.99
N LYS A 7 -2.93 -5.39 13.64
CA LYS A 7 -2.01 -4.49 12.94
C LYS A 7 -0.98 -5.29 12.12
N LYS A 8 -0.43 -6.36 12.70
CA LYS A 8 0.49 -7.26 12.00
C LYS A 8 -0.19 -7.90 10.79
N ILE A 9 -1.42 -8.40 10.90
CA ILE A 9 -2.18 -8.97 9.78
C ILE A 9 -2.45 -7.93 8.70
N PHE A 10 -2.81 -6.69 9.06
CA PHE A 10 -3.04 -5.62 8.07
C PHE A 10 -1.76 -5.25 7.33
N VAL A 11 -0.66 -5.04 8.08
CA VAL A 11 0.66 -4.75 7.51
C VAL A 11 1.16 -5.92 6.68
N PHE A 12 0.95 -7.16 7.14
CA PHE A 12 1.31 -8.38 6.42
C PHE A 12 0.43 -8.58 5.18
N SER A 13 -0.84 -8.16 5.21
CA SER A 13 -1.72 -8.19 4.04
C SER A 13 -1.22 -7.21 2.99
N ILE A 14 -0.91 -5.96 3.36
CA ILE A 14 -0.34 -4.95 2.45
C ILE A 14 1.02 -5.41 1.91
N LEU A 15 1.90 -5.92 2.78
CA LEU A 15 3.20 -6.46 2.38
C LEU A 15 3.03 -7.66 1.45
N SER A 16 2.10 -8.58 1.74
CA SER A 16 1.83 -9.72 0.86
C SER A 16 1.29 -9.26 -0.49
N LEU A 17 0.46 -8.22 -0.53
CA LEU A 17 -0.06 -7.65 -1.76
C LEU A 17 1.07 -7.00 -2.56
N PHE A 18 2.00 -6.32 -1.90
CA PHE A 18 3.20 -5.75 -2.51
C PHE A 18 4.15 -6.82 -3.06
N VAL A 19 4.37 -7.87 -2.28
CA VAL A 19 5.20 -9.03 -2.62
C VAL A 19 4.58 -9.81 -3.79
N VAL A 20 3.27 -10.06 -3.74
CA VAL A 20 2.53 -10.71 -4.84
C VAL A 20 2.56 -9.83 -6.09
N SER A 21 2.36 -8.52 -6.00
CA SER A 21 2.50 -7.60 -7.15
C SER A 21 3.91 -7.61 -7.73
N PHE A 22 4.95 -7.65 -6.89
CA PHE A 22 6.34 -7.73 -7.32
C PHE A 22 6.64 -9.05 -8.03
N PHE A 23 6.31 -10.19 -7.40
CA PHE A 23 6.59 -11.51 -7.96
C PHE A 23 5.71 -11.85 -9.16
N SER A 24 4.48 -11.32 -9.24
CA SER A 24 3.60 -11.50 -10.40
C SER A 24 4.25 -10.99 -11.68
N PHE A 25 5.05 -9.91 -11.63
CA PHE A 25 5.80 -9.43 -12.80
C PHE A 25 6.88 -10.42 -13.25
N PHE A 26 7.67 -10.98 -12.32
CA PHE A 26 8.73 -11.95 -12.65
C PHE A 26 8.17 -13.28 -13.14
N VAL A 27 7.08 -13.76 -12.52
CA VAL A 27 6.36 -14.95 -12.96
C VAL A 27 5.76 -14.72 -14.35
N LEU A 28 5.21 -13.53 -14.64
CA LEU A 28 4.75 -13.17 -15.99
C LEU A 28 5.87 -13.12 -17.02
N ALA A 29 7.02 -12.54 -16.67
CA ALA A 29 8.16 -12.43 -17.57
C ALA A 29 8.76 -13.81 -17.90
N ALA A 30 8.69 -14.76 -16.96
CA ALA A 30 9.11 -16.14 -17.16
C ALA A 30 8.02 -17.03 -17.82
N ALA A 31 6.73 -16.72 -17.61
CA ALA A 31 5.60 -17.47 -18.16
C ALA A 31 5.14 -16.96 -19.54
N ALA A 32 5.81 -15.95 -20.10
CA ALA A 32 5.52 -15.37 -21.41
C ALA A 32 5.49 -16.43 -22.54
N ASP A 33 6.12 -17.59 -22.34
CA ASP A 33 6.08 -18.70 -23.30
C ASP A 33 5.00 -19.76 -23.03
N THR A 34 4.39 -19.89 -21.83
CA THR A 34 3.50 -21.05 -21.54
C THR A 34 2.34 -20.91 -20.52
N ALA A 35 1.95 -19.76 -19.95
CA ALA A 35 0.78 -19.78 -19.02
C ALA A 35 -0.20 -18.58 -19.07
N GLU A 36 -1.48 -18.94 -19.22
CA GLU A 36 -2.75 -18.24 -18.99
C GLU A 36 -2.84 -16.75 -19.36
N GLN A 37 -3.43 -16.50 -20.53
CA GLN A 37 -3.87 -15.17 -21.00
C GLN A 37 -4.72 -14.39 -19.98
N VAL A 38 -5.43 -15.07 -19.07
CA VAL A 38 -6.28 -14.45 -18.06
C VAL A 38 -5.45 -13.76 -16.97
N THR A 39 -4.46 -14.44 -16.40
CA THR A 39 -3.59 -13.89 -15.35
C THR A 39 -2.71 -12.77 -15.92
N VAL A 40 -2.18 -12.98 -17.13
CA VAL A 40 -1.42 -11.95 -17.87
C VAL A 40 -2.28 -10.73 -18.19
N GLY A 41 -3.55 -10.96 -18.55
CA GLY A 41 -4.54 -9.92 -18.85
C GLY A 41 -4.94 -9.08 -17.65
N ILE A 42 -5.12 -9.70 -16.49
CA ILE A 42 -5.45 -8.96 -15.25
C ILE A 42 -4.30 -8.03 -14.87
N VAL A 43 -3.05 -8.52 -14.93
CA VAL A 43 -1.87 -7.70 -14.60
C VAL A 43 -1.69 -6.58 -15.63
N ARG A 44 -1.80 -6.87 -16.93
CA ARG A 44 -1.76 -5.84 -17.99
C ARG A 44 -2.90 -4.84 -17.88
N GLY A 45 -4.09 -5.25 -17.50
CA GLY A 45 -5.21 -4.33 -17.29
C GLY A 45 -5.02 -3.42 -16.08
N ILE A 46 -4.41 -3.90 -15.00
CA ILE A 46 -4.01 -3.06 -13.85
C ILE A 46 -2.95 -2.05 -14.30
N ILE A 47 -1.97 -2.50 -15.08
CA ILE A 47 -0.93 -1.63 -15.67
C ILE A 47 -1.55 -0.63 -16.64
N ASN A 48 -2.55 -0.98 -17.44
CA ASN A 48 -3.14 -0.08 -18.42
C ASN A 48 -4.12 0.90 -17.76
N ALA A 49 -4.85 0.48 -16.72
CA ALA A 49 -5.76 1.31 -15.95
C ALA A 49 -5.01 2.31 -15.05
N GLY A 50 -3.95 1.88 -14.35
CA GLY A 50 -3.10 2.76 -13.56
C GLY A 50 -2.06 3.51 -14.40
N GLY A 51 -1.52 2.83 -15.40
CA GLY A 51 -0.49 3.34 -16.32
C GLY A 51 -1.01 4.38 -17.29
N SER A 52 -2.28 4.45 -17.64
CA SER A 52 -2.78 5.60 -18.43
C SER A 52 -2.67 6.94 -17.67
N PHE A 53 -2.60 6.90 -16.34
CA PHE A 53 -2.35 8.07 -15.48
C PHE A 53 -0.85 8.45 -15.37
N ILE A 54 0.05 7.46 -15.46
CA ILE A 54 1.51 7.64 -15.30
C ILE A 54 2.28 7.56 -16.64
N SER A 55 1.64 7.08 -17.70
CA SER A 55 2.18 6.95 -19.05
C SER A 55 2.73 8.28 -19.56
N PRO A 56 2.08 9.44 -19.36
CA PRO A 56 2.69 10.72 -19.75
C PRO A 56 4.06 10.99 -19.09
N LEU A 57 4.30 10.49 -17.87
CA LEU A 57 5.56 10.63 -17.14
C LEU A 57 6.62 9.62 -17.58
N PHE A 58 6.24 8.49 -18.17
CA PHE A 58 7.16 7.40 -18.55
C PHE A 58 7.34 7.19 -20.06
N ASN A 59 6.50 7.82 -20.89
CA ASN A 59 6.39 7.52 -22.32
C ASN A 59 7.29 8.37 -23.23
N SER A 60 7.98 9.41 -22.73
CA SER A 60 8.53 10.42 -23.65
C SER A 60 10.02 10.80 -23.54
N LYS A 61 10.77 10.48 -22.48
CA LYS A 61 12.20 10.84 -22.43
C LYS A 61 13.05 9.78 -21.70
N GLU A 62 13.89 9.08 -22.46
CA GLU A 62 14.95 8.20 -21.94
C GLU A 62 15.81 8.93 -20.88
N LEU A 63 16.07 10.22 -21.08
CA LEU A 63 16.79 11.08 -20.15
C LEU A 63 16.06 11.27 -18.81
N PHE A 64 14.73 11.41 -18.82
CA PHE A 64 13.94 11.54 -17.59
C PHE A 64 13.95 10.22 -16.82
N THR A 65 13.80 9.11 -17.52
CA THR A 65 13.91 7.77 -16.91
C THR A 65 15.28 7.57 -16.27
N LYS A 66 16.37 7.87 -17.00
CA LYS A 66 17.75 7.80 -16.48
C LYS A 66 17.96 8.68 -15.25
N LEU A 67 17.40 9.89 -15.22
CA LEU A 67 17.48 10.77 -14.06
C LEU A 67 16.80 10.18 -12.81
N PHE A 68 15.60 9.61 -12.97
CA PHE A 68 14.91 8.90 -11.88
C PHE A 68 15.72 7.71 -11.37
N PHE A 69 16.34 6.96 -12.28
CA PHE A 69 17.23 5.87 -11.90
C PHE A 69 18.44 6.34 -11.11
N ILE A 70 19.06 7.46 -11.52
CA ILE A 70 20.19 8.04 -10.79
C ILE A 70 19.76 8.38 -9.36
N ILE A 71 18.58 8.98 -9.17
CA ILE A 71 18.06 9.33 -7.85
C ILE A 71 17.78 8.07 -7.01
N LEU A 72 17.15 7.04 -7.58
CA LEU A 72 16.84 5.79 -6.87
C LEU A 72 18.11 5.06 -6.45
N VAL A 73 19.05 4.87 -7.37
CA VAL A 73 20.35 4.25 -7.10
C VAL A 73 21.11 5.09 -6.07
N TRP A 74 21.06 6.41 -6.18
CA TRP A 74 21.68 7.33 -5.23
C TRP A 74 21.17 7.17 -3.82
N MET A 75 19.86 7.03 -3.60
CA MET A 75 19.30 6.78 -2.26
C MET A 75 19.82 5.47 -1.65
N ILE A 76 19.90 4.40 -2.46
CA ILE A 76 20.38 3.09 -2.01
C ILE A 76 21.87 3.16 -1.66
N ILE A 77 22.69 3.69 -2.58
CA ILE A 77 24.13 3.81 -2.38
C ILE A 77 24.44 4.75 -1.22
N TYR A 78 23.72 5.86 -1.08
CA TYR A 78 23.89 6.79 0.03
C TYR A 78 23.65 6.10 1.38
N SER A 79 22.57 5.31 1.49
CA SER A 79 22.28 4.54 2.70
C SER A 79 23.41 3.53 3.02
N LEU A 80 23.91 2.82 2.01
CA LEU A 80 24.99 1.84 2.16
C LEU A 80 26.33 2.50 2.55
N VAL A 81 26.72 3.56 1.85
CA VAL A 81 27.99 4.27 2.11
C VAL A 81 27.97 4.91 3.50
N GLN A 82 26.84 5.51 3.91
CA GLN A 82 26.70 6.09 5.24
C GLN A 82 26.83 5.03 6.34
N SER A 83 26.24 3.84 6.13
CA SER A 83 26.30 2.73 7.07
C SER A 83 27.72 2.16 7.22
N LEU A 84 28.43 1.98 6.10
CA LEU A 84 29.72 1.30 6.07
C LEU A 84 30.90 2.21 6.44
N PHE A 85 30.90 3.46 5.99
CA PHE A 85 32.08 4.32 6.08
C PHE A 85 32.01 5.37 7.18
N LYS A 86 30.86 5.52 7.87
CA LYS A 86 30.61 6.50 8.96
C LYS A 86 31.26 7.87 8.71
N ARG A 87 31.21 8.32 7.44
CA ARG A 87 31.92 9.52 6.97
C ARG A 87 31.05 10.76 7.15
N SER A 88 31.65 11.93 6.92
CA SER A 88 30.92 13.19 6.89
C SER A 88 29.84 13.15 5.79
N ALA A 89 28.67 13.72 6.10
CA ALA A 89 27.49 13.66 5.22
C ALA A 89 27.77 14.18 3.81
N VAL A 90 28.61 15.22 3.69
CA VAL A 90 29.01 15.82 2.41
C VAL A 90 29.82 14.83 1.57
N THR A 91 30.78 14.13 2.17
CA THR A 91 31.60 13.16 1.45
C THR A 91 30.78 11.94 1.03
N THR A 92 29.87 11.47 1.88
CA THR A 92 28.91 10.41 1.52
C THR A 92 28.02 10.84 0.34
N PHE A 93 27.51 12.07 0.37
CA PHE A 93 26.66 12.61 -0.68
C PHE A 93 27.36 12.62 -2.04
N VAL A 94 28.57 13.16 -2.10
CA VAL A 94 29.35 13.29 -3.34
C VAL A 94 29.75 11.92 -3.89
N ILE A 95 30.28 11.03 -3.05
CA ILE A 95 30.68 9.67 -3.47
C ILE A 95 29.47 8.92 -4.01
N SER A 96 28.35 8.95 -3.29
CA SER A 96 27.14 8.24 -3.70
C SER A 96 26.59 8.80 -5.01
N GLY A 97 26.63 10.12 -5.19
CA GLY A 97 26.20 10.77 -6.44
C GLY A 97 27.05 10.32 -7.63
N LEU A 98 28.38 10.35 -7.49
CA LEU A 98 29.30 9.92 -8.54
C LEU A 98 29.12 8.45 -8.91
N ILE A 99 29.04 7.56 -7.92
CA ILE A 99 28.82 6.13 -8.18
C ILE A 99 27.47 5.92 -8.86
N SER A 100 26.43 6.65 -8.49
CA SER A 100 25.09 6.48 -9.09
C SER A 100 25.03 6.94 -10.53
N VAL A 101 25.70 8.06 -10.86
CA VAL A 101 25.82 8.53 -12.25
C VAL A 101 26.57 7.51 -13.08
N LEU A 102 27.72 7.00 -12.59
CA LEU A 102 28.49 5.97 -13.29
C LEU A 102 27.67 4.67 -13.44
N ALA A 103 26.99 4.23 -12.39
CA ALA A 103 26.20 3.00 -12.39
C ALA A 103 25.09 3.04 -13.44
N VAL A 104 24.35 4.15 -13.55
CA VAL A 104 23.27 4.28 -14.53
C VAL A 104 23.82 4.52 -15.94
N TRP A 105 24.97 5.19 -16.08
CA TRP A 105 25.60 5.42 -17.39
C TRP A 105 26.07 4.13 -18.07
N PHE A 106 26.64 3.20 -17.29
CA PHE A 106 27.11 1.91 -17.80
C PHE A 106 26.01 0.83 -17.81
N MET A 107 24.79 1.16 -17.41
CA MET A 107 23.69 0.21 -17.36
C MET A 107 23.17 -0.10 -18.77
N PRO A 108 23.02 -1.39 -19.13
CA PRO A 108 22.40 -1.78 -20.40
C PRO A 108 20.99 -1.20 -20.53
N ALA A 109 20.64 -0.71 -21.71
CA ALA A 109 19.31 -0.12 -21.97
C ALA A 109 18.16 -1.08 -21.65
N SER A 110 18.36 -2.38 -21.88
CA SER A 110 17.40 -3.44 -21.54
C SER A 110 17.13 -3.57 -20.04
N LEU A 111 18.14 -3.30 -19.19
CA LEU A 111 17.96 -3.32 -17.74
C LEU A 111 17.16 -2.10 -17.28
N ILE A 112 17.43 -0.93 -17.85
CA ILE A 112 16.70 0.32 -17.56
C ILE A 112 15.22 0.16 -17.91
N THR A 113 14.90 -0.40 -19.08
CA THR A 113 13.51 -0.64 -19.48
C THR A 113 12.83 -1.66 -18.58
N THR A 114 13.51 -2.76 -18.25
CA THR A 114 12.94 -3.80 -17.38
C THR A 114 12.60 -3.24 -16.00
N ILE A 115 13.52 -2.50 -15.39
CA ILE A 115 13.28 -1.93 -14.07
C ILE A 115 12.21 -0.82 -14.16
N ARG A 116 12.21 0.01 -15.20
CA ARG A 116 11.17 1.03 -15.41
C ARG A 116 9.79 0.38 -15.45
N ASP A 117 9.66 -0.69 -16.21
CA ASP A 117 8.39 -1.36 -16.37
C ASP A 117 7.94 -1.98 -15.03
N GLN A 118 8.85 -2.60 -14.27
CA GLN A 118 8.57 -3.09 -12.90
C GLN A 118 8.06 -1.99 -11.96
N TYR A 119 8.77 -0.86 -11.86
CA TYR A 119 8.33 0.26 -11.01
C TYR A 119 7.04 0.89 -11.52
N GLY A 120 6.84 0.92 -12.83
CA GLY A 120 5.59 1.34 -13.45
C GLY A 120 4.42 0.45 -13.04
N VAL A 121 4.58 -0.88 -13.08
CA VAL A 121 3.59 -1.86 -12.61
C VAL A 121 3.29 -1.67 -11.13
N MET A 122 4.32 -1.50 -10.30
CA MET A 122 4.15 -1.26 -8.86
C MET A 122 3.40 0.04 -8.59
N GLY A 123 3.79 1.13 -9.24
CA GLY A 123 3.13 2.43 -9.12
C GLY A 123 1.66 2.36 -9.56
N ALA A 124 1.39 1.73 -10.71
CA ALA A 124 0.04 1.52 -11.21
C ALA A 124 -0.80 0.66 -10.24
N SER A 125 -0.20 -0.39 -9.67
CA SER A 125 -0.86 -1.25 -8.68
C SER A 125 -1.24 -0.46 -7.42
N ILE A 126 -0.31 0.34 -6.88
CA ILE A 126 -0.57 1.20 -5.72
C ILE A 126 -1.68 2.22 -6.04
N LEU A 127 -1.61 2.89 -7.19
CA LEU A 127 -2.64 3.85 -7.58
C LEU A 127 -4.00 3.19 -7.79
N SER A 128 -4.04 1.95 -8.29
CA SER A 128 -5.28 1.20 -8.46
C SER A 128 -5.93 0.81 -7.12
N ILE A 129 -5.14 0.62 -6.05
CA ILE A 129 -5.69 0.30 -4.73
C ILE A 129 -6.26 1.51 -4.01
N ILE A 130 -5.85 2.74 -4.37
CA ILE A 130 -6.29 3.97 -3.68
C ILE A 130 -7.82 4.18 -3.76
N PRO A 131 -8.47 4.15 -4.94
CA PRO A 131 -9.93 4.30 -5.02
C PRO A 131 -10.67 3.25 -4.20
N PHE A 132 -10.18 2.02 -4.21
CA PHE A 132 -10.74 0.92 -3.43
C PHE A 132 -10.57 1.14 -1.92
N ALA A 133 -9.38 1.56 -1.48
CA ALA A 133 -9.11 1.88 -0.08
C ALA A 133 -9.98 3.04 0.42
N ILE A 134 -10.18 4.08 -0.40
CA ILE A 134 -11.08 5.21 -0.10
C ILE A 134 -12.52 4.70 0.09
N MET A 135 -13.00 3.83 -0.79
CA MET A 135 -14.35 3.23 -0.65
C MET A 135 -14.49 2.40 0.62
N VAL A 136 -13.48 1.61 0.98
CA VAL A 136 -13.45 0.87 2.25
C VAL A 136 -13.49 1.83 3.44
N LEU A 137 -12.73 2.94 3.41
CA LEU A 137 -12.76 3.94 4.48
C LEU A 137 -14.14 4.60 4.61
N PHE A 138 -14.80 4.95 3.50
CA PHE A 138 -16.18 5.47 3.54
C PHE A 138 -17.17 4.46 4.12
N THR A 139 -17.01 3.18 3.80
CA THR A 139 -17.86 2.09 4.31
C THR A 139 -17.84 1.97 5.83
N VAL A 140 -16.70 2.30 6.44
CA VAL A 140 -16.51 2.31 7.90
C VAL A 140 -17.10 3.57 8.51
N LYS A 141 -16.91 4.73 7.87
CA LYS A 141 -17.39 6.03 8.40
C LYS A 141 -18.90 6.18 8.38
N ILE A 142 -19.60 5.51 7.45
CA ILE A 142 -21.06 5.61 7.33
C ILE A 142 -21.71 4.77 8.42
N GLU A 143 -22.52 5.38 9.29
CA GLU A 143 -23.22 4.66 10.37
C GLU A 143 -24.22 3.64 9.81
N ASN A 144 -25.03 4.06 8.84
CA ASN A 144 -26.06 3.21 8.25
C ASN A 144 -25.47 2.10 7.36
N LYS A 145 -25.68 0.83 7.76
CA LYS A 145 -25.22 -0.35 7.01
C LYS A 145 -25.79 -0.40 5.58
N LEU A 146 -27.05 -0.04 5.39
CA LEU A 146 -27.71 -0.09 4.08
C LEU A 146 -27.07 0.90 3.10
N ILE A 147 -26.73 2.10 3.56
CA ILE A 147 -26.07 3.11 2.73
C ILE A 147 -24.68 2.63 2.30
N ALA A 148 -23.92 2.01 3.21
CA ALA A 148 -22.62 1.45 2.87
C ALA A 148 -22.71 0.26 1.91
N GLN A 149 -23.71 -0.61 2.06
CA GLN A 149 -23.98 -1.67 1.08
C GLN A 149 -24.39 -1.08 -0.27
N GLY A 150 -25.19 -0.01 -0.28
CA GLY A 150 -25.57 0.74 -1.48
C GLY A 150 -24.37 1.26 -2.28
N LEU A 151 -23.34 1.76 -1.60
CA LEU A 151 -22.09 2.19 -2.26
C LEU A 151 -21.37 1.03 -2.95
N TRP A 152 -21.31 -0.14 -2.33
CA TRP A 152 -20.70 -1.33 -2.95
C TRP A 152 -21.55 -1.92 -4.07
N ILE A 153 -22.87 -1.81 -3.97
CA ILE A 153 -23.80 -2.15 -5.06
C ILE A 153 -23.51 -1.25 -6.25
N PHE A 154 -23.43 0.07 -6.04
CA PHE A 154 -23.09 1.03 -7.09
C PHE A 154 -21.73 0.73 -7.72
N TRP A 155 -20.69 0.50 -6.91
CA TRP A 155 -19.36 0.09 -7.38
C TRP A 155 -19.43 -1.16 -8.26
N THR A 156 -20.15 -2.18 -7.80
CA THR A 156 -20.30 -3.45 -8.52
C THR A 156 -20.95 -3.23 -9.87
N PHE A 157 -22.08 -2.52 -9.93
CA PHE A 157 -22.77 -2.24 -11.19
C PHE A 157 -21.97 -1.34 -12.13
N TYR A 158 -21.25 -0.36 -11.60
CA TYR A 158 -20.36 0.49 -12.40
C TYR A 158 -19.27 -0.35 -13.09
N TYR A 159 -18.51 -1.14 -12.32
CA TYR A 159 -17.42 -1.95 -12.87
C TYR A 159 -17.92 -3.11 -13.74
N LEU A 160 -19.08 -3.70 -13.41
CA LEU A 160 -19.73 -4.69 -14.26
C LEU A 160 -20.21 -4.07 -15.58
N GLY A 161 -20.77 -2.86 -15.54
CA GLY A 161 -21.17 -2.12 -16.73
C GLY A 161 -19.98 -1.80 -17.64
N VAL A 162 -18.85 -1.39 -17.07
CA VAL A 162 -17.59 -1.18 -17.81
C VAL A 162 -17.08 -2.49 -18.42
N TYR A 163 -17.12 -3.59 -17.68
CA TYR A 163 -16.75 -4.92 -18.19
C TYR A 163 -17.64 -5.32 -19.37
N LEU A 164 -18.97 -5.23 -19.22
CA LEU A 164 -19.92 -5.58 -20.26
C LEU A 164 -19.73 -4.70 -21.50
N TYR A 165 -19.58 -3.39 -21.33
CA TYR A 165 -19.28 -2.47 -22.43
C TYR A 165 -18.03 -2.90 -23.22
N ARG A 166 -16.94 -3.23 -22.51
CA ARG A 166 -15.73 -3.74 -23.18
C ARG A 166 -15.93 -5.11 -23.81
N ALA A 167 -16.69 -6.00 -23.17
CA ALA A 167 -17.02 -7.30 -23.73
C ALA A 167 -17.80 -7.19 -25.05
N PHE A 168 -18.68 -6.18 -25.18
CA PHE A 168 -19.43 -5.91 -26.40
C PHE A 168 -18.61 -5.22 -27.49
N VAL A 169 -17.71 -4.30 -27.13
CA VAL A 169 -16.95 -3.51 -28.11
C VAL A 169 -15.66 -4.22 -28.57
N ASN A 170 -14.82 -4.65 -27.62
CA ASN A 170 -13.57 -5.35 -27.89
C ASN A 170 -13.09 -6.05 -26.61
N LEU A 171 -13.44 -7.34 -26.47
CA LEU A 171 -13.06 -8.13 -25.32
C LEU A 171 -11.55 -8.39 -25.33
N SER A 172 -10.81 -7.62 -24.54
CA SER A 172 -9.39 -7.84 -24.29
C SER A 172 -9.15 -8.46 -22.91
N ALA A 173 -7.97 -9.06 -22.74
CA ALA A 173 -7.54 -9.65 -21.47
C ALA A 173 -7.55 -8.62 -20.30
N ASP A 174 -7.33 -7.34 -20.60
CA ASP A 174 -7.41 -6.24 -19.62
C ASP A 174 -8.84 -6.00 -19.09
N SER A 175 -9.85 -6.45 -19.84
CA SER A 175 -11.25 -6.25 -19.47
C SER A 175 -11.60 -7.04 -18.20
N PHE A 176 -10.93 -8.16 -17.96
CA PHE A 176 -11.13 -8.99 -16.78
C PHE A 176 -10.79 -8.29 -15.45
N VAL A 177 -10.02 -7.19 -15.49
CA VAL A 177 -9.76 -6.37 -14.30
C VAL A 177 -11.05 -5.72 -13.78
N TYR A 178 -11.92 -5.26 -14.69
CA TYR A 178 -13.20 -4.69 -14.32
C TYR A 178 -14.16 -5.75 -13.77
N LEU A 179 -14.11 -6.97 -14.31
CA LEU A 179 -14.84 -8.12 -13.75
C LEU A 179 -14.33 -8.46 -12.34
N GLY A 180 -13.02 -8.51 -12.14
CA GLY A 180 -12.42 -8.71 -10.81
C GLY A 180 -12.84 -7.65 -9.81
N ALA A 181 -12.87 -6.37 -10.22
CA ALA A 181 -13.35 -5.26 -9.38
C ALA A 181 -14.85 -5.38 -9.03
N ALA A 182 -15.67 -5.88 -9.96
CA ALA A 182 -17.09 -6.16 -9.70
C ALA A 182 -17.26 -7.32 -8.71
N ILE A 183 -16.53 -8.43 -8.89
CA ILE A 183 -16.54 -9.57 -7.96
C ILE A 183 -16.09 -9.12 -6.56
N ALA A 184 -15.02 -8.33 -6.46
CA ALA A 184 -14.56 -7.77 -5.20
C ALA A 184 -15.65 -6.92 -4.51
N GLY A 185 -16.39 -6.13 -5.30
CA GLY A 185 -17.56 -5.38 -4.83
C GLY A 185 -18.63 -6.30 -4.22
N VAL A 186 -19.00 -7.37 -4.92
CA VAL A 186 -19.97 -8.38 -4.44
C VAL A 186 -19.51 -8.99 -3.11
N VAL A 187 -18.26 -9.42 -3.03
CA VAL A 187 -17.68 -10.00 -1.80
C VAL A 187 -17.78 -9.00 -0.64
N ILE A 188 -17.51 -7.72 -0.89
CA ILE A 188 -17.54 -6.71 0.17
C ILE A 188 -18.97 -6.38 0.62
N ILE A 189 -19.98 -6.42 -0.25
CA ILE A 189 -21.39 -6.22 0.15
C ILE A 189 -21.76 -7.14 1.33
N PHE A 190 -21.28 -8.39 1.29
CA PHE A 190 -21.48 -9.36 2.37
C PHE A 190 -20.49 -9.16 3.53
N ALA A 191 -19.26 -8.72 3.24
CA ALA A 191 -18.23 -8.48 4.24
C ALA A 191 -18.31 -7.13 4.98
N VAL A 192 -19.23 -6.21 4.64
CA VAL A 192 -19.38 -4.90 5.31
C VAL A 192 -19.45 -5.02 6.83
N GLY A 193 -20.25 -5.97 7.34
CA GLY A 193 -20.39 -6.22 8.78
C GLY A 193 -19.08 -6.66 9.44
N PRO A 194 -18.44 -7.76 8.97
CA PRO A 194 -17.13 -8.19 9.43
C PRO A 194 -16.04 -7.11 9.36
N ILE A 195 -15.97 -6.35 8.25
CA ILE A 195 -14.99 -5.27 8.05
C ILE A 195 -15.15 -4.19 9.12
N ARG A 196 -16.39 -3.73 9.37
CA ARG A 196 -16.68 -2.77 10.44
C ARG A 196 -16.27 -3.32 11.80
N LYS A 197 -16.63 -4.57 12.10
CA LYS A 197 -16.28 -5.20 13.39
C LYS A 197 -14.77 -5.26 13.60
N LEU A 198 -14.00 -5.62 12.57
CA LEU A 198 -12.54 -5.68 12.61
C LEU A 198 -11.90 -4.31 12.89
N ILE A 199 -12.41 -3.26 12.25
CA ILE A 199 -11.84 -1.91 12.35
C ILE A 199 -12.22 -1.24 13.68
N PHE A 200 -13.51 -1.29 14.07
CA PHE A 200 -13.98 -0.68 15.32
C PHE A 200 -13.54 -1.42 16.60
N HIS A 201 -13.25 -2.73 16.54
CA HIS A 201 -12.58 -3.41 17.66
C HIS A 201 -11.17 -2.84 17.93
N GLY A 202 -10.54 -2.26 16.92
CA GLY A 202 -9.25 -1.56 17.05
C GLY A 202 -9.36 -0.23 17.80
N GLU A 203 -10.45 0.51 17.61
CA GLU A 203 -10.70 1.83 18.24
C GLU A 203 -11.19 1.71 19.69
N LEU A 204 -12.14 0.79 19.96
CA LEU A 204 -12.61 0.53 21.32
C LEU A 204 -11.48 -0.01 22.22
N GLY A 205 -10.57 -0.83 21.67
CA GLY A 205 -9.39 -1.29 22.38
C GLY A 205 -8.39 -0.16 22.69
N ALA A 206 -8.25 0.81 21.79
CA ALA A 206 -7.39 1.97 21.99
C ALA A 206 -7.95 2.92 23.06
N MET A 207 -9.26 3.19 23.04
CA MET A 207 -9.92 3.99 24.07
C MET A 207 -9.86 3.30 25.44
N LYS A 208 -10.04 1.97 25.51
CA LYS A 208 -9.93 1.22 26.76
C LYS A 208 -8.52 1.29 27.36
N GLU A 209 -7.48 1.18 26.54
CA GLU A 209 -6.08 1.28 27.00
C GLU A 209 -5.73 2.69 27.50
N THR A 210 -6.27 3.74 26.87
CA THR A 210 -6.09 5.13 27.34
C THR A 210 -6.84 5.38 28.65
N VAL A 211 -8.05 4.83 28.79
CA VAL A 211 -8.86 4.95 30.02
C VAL A 211 -8.24 4.16 31.18
N GLU A 212 -7.72 2.95 30.94
CA GLU A 212 -7.01 2.17 31.96
C GLU A 212 -5.77 2.91 32.47
N LYS A 213 -4.98 3.51 31.56
CA LYS A 213 -3.83 4.33 31.95
C LYS A 213 -4.22 5.57 32.77
N ASP A 214 -5.29 6.26 32.41
CA ASP A 214 -5.76 7.43 33.19
C ASP A 214 -6.28 7.02 34.58
N ILE A 215 -6.98 5.89 34.68
CA ILE A 215 -7.45 5.34 35.97
C ILE A 215 -6.27 4.93 36.85
N GLU A 216 -5.25 4.29 36.28
CA GLU A 216 -4.04 3.88 37.00
C GLU A 216 -3.25 5.09 37.52
N PHE A 217 -3.09 6.13 36.69
CA PHE A 217 -2.43 7.38 37.07
C PHE A 217 -3.17 8.10 38.22
N ARG A 218 -4.50 8.17 38.15
CA ARG A 218 -5.35 8.73 39.22
C ARG A 218 -5.38 7.87 40.49
N GLY A 219 -5.16 6.57 40.37
CA GLY A 219 -5.02 5.64 41.49
C GLY A 219 -3.70 5.83 42.23
N LEU A 220 -2.60 6.01 41.49
CA LEU A 220 -1.27 6.28 42.04
C LEU A 220 -1.20 7.64 42.74
N GLY A 221 -1.77 8.70 42.15
CA GLY A 221 -1.84 10.02 42.79
C GLY A 221 -2.54 9.99 44.15
N ARG A 222 -3.67 9.28 44.26
CA ARG A 222 -4.41 9.12 45.52
C ARG A 222 -3.68 8.27 46.57
N LYS A 223 -2.79 7.36 46.14
CA LYS A 223 -1.95 6.59 47.07
C LYS A 223 -0.83 7.47 47.63
N LEU A 224 -0.18 8.26 46.79
CA LEU A 224 0.87 9.21 47.19
C LEU A 224 0.31 10.26 48.17
N GLU A 225 -0.85 10.82 47.87
CA GLU A 225 -1.52 11.82 48.73
C GLU A 225 -1.89 11.24 50.11
N ARG A 226 -2.32 9.97 50.17
CA ARG A 226 -2.57 9.27 51.44
C ARG A 226 -1.29 8.98 52.22
N GLU A 227 -0.19 8.69 51.54
CA GLU A 227 1.11 8.48 52.21
C GLU A 227 1.70 9.78 52.73
N GLU A 228 1.62 10.87 51.98
CA GLU A 228 2.02 12.21 52.46
C GLU A 228 1.19 12.65 53.66
N THR A 229 -0.12 12.43 53.63
CA THR A 229 -1.01 12.77 54.77
C THR A 229 -0.66 11.95 56.02
N LYS A 230 -0.35 10.65 55.85
CA LYS A 230 0.10 9.79 56.96
C LYS A 230 1.49 10.17 57.48
N ALA A 231 2.39 10.61 56.60
CA ALA A 231 3.71 11.07 57.00
C ALA A 231 3.63 12.36 57.83
N ARG A 232 2.80 13.32 57.42
CA ARG A 232 2.59 14.58 58.16
C ARG A 232 1.96 14.37 59.54
N LEU A 233 1.07 13.39 59.68
CA LEU A 233 0.45 13.02 60.97
C LEU A 233 1.40 12.30 61.93
N LYS A 234 2.55 11.80 61.47
CA LYS A 234 3.56 11.15 62.32
C LYS A 234 4.65 12.10 62.83
N THR A 235 4.75 13.30 62.27
CA THR A 235 5.82 14.26 62.56
C THR A 235 5.33 15.53 63.29
N GLY A 236 4.05 15.60 63.65
CA GLY A 236 3.46 16.65 64.49
C GLY A 236 2.99 16.07 65.80
#